data_AF-A0A662YQC1-F1
#
_entry.id   AF-A0A662YQC1-F1
#
_cell.length_a   1.000
_cell.length_b   1.000
_cell.length_c   1.000
_cell.angle_alpha   90.00
_cell.angle_beta   90.00
_cell.angle_gamma   90.00
#
_symmetry.space_group_name_H-M   'P 1'
#
loop_
_entity.id
_entity.type
_entity.pdbx_description
1 polymer ?
#
loop_
_entity_poly.entity_id
_entity_poly.type
_entity_poly.pdbx_seq_one_letter_code
_entity_poly.pdbx_strand_id
1 'polypeptide(L)'
;LFSLLQEHQDNVMGGTMQSAIALLNNLVAHKDTNLQLLYKEGLVDHISSVFIETTALLLESEDKCSITNGGTPLLSLLDILQSMLRHTSTVVRLALQAQKSDAGGDTQTAEDLLLINKPLTDLISLLIQLLPNDDPEVYEGVIQCLSLLVQLYGGGDNPECMSPENIHSFAETLTSHQDPKQQKLLLQIIKRLVSNCRQMDHLSPVL
;
A
#
# COMPACT_ATOMS: atom_id res chain seq x y z
N LEU A 1 -19.06 -7.50 -8.21
CA LEU A 1 -17.96 -7.70 -7.24
C LEU A 1 -17.82 -6.49 -6.33
N PHE A 2 -17.56 -5.31 -6.87
CA PHE A 2 -17.50 -4.07 -6.09
C PHE A 2 -18.75 -3.78 -5.26
N SER A 3 -19.96 -3.97 -5.82
CA SER A 3 -21.21 -3.87 -5.05
C SER A 3 -21.28 -4.84 -3.86
N LEU A 4 -20.68 -6.03 -3.97
CA LEU A 4 -20.63 -7.01 -2.89
C LEU A 4 -19.62 -6.59 -1.81
N LEU A 5 -18.46 -6.06 -2.22
CA LEU A 5 -17.49 -5.47 -1.29
C LEU A 5 -18.12 -4.30 -0.51
N GLN A 6 -18.91 -3.47 -1.19
CA GLN A 6 -19.61 -2.36 -0.56
C GLN A 6 -20.71 -2.83 0.40
N GLU A 7 -21.52 -3.81 0.01
CA GLU A 7 -22.61 -4.35 0.84
C GLU A 7 -22.12 -5.03 2.12
N HIS A 8 -20.93 -5.65 2.08
CA HIS A 8 -20.37 -6.41 3.19
C HIS A 8 -19.21 -5.70 3.91
N GLN A 9 -19.03 -4.39 3.70
CA GLN A 9 -17.91 -3.64 4.28
C GLN A 9 -17.87 -3.71 5.82
N ASP A 10 -19.03 -3.71 6.49
CA ASP A 10 -19.10 -3.81 7.96
C ASP A 10 -18.78 -5.22 8.51
N ASN A 11 -18.49 -6.19 7.62
CA ASN A 11 -18.17 -7.57 7.97
C ASN A 11 -17.02 -8.10 7.12
N VAL A 12 -15.86 -7.43 7.17
CA VAL A 12 -14.70 -7.79 6.34
C VAL A 12 -14.16 -9.19 6.60
N MET A 13 -14.35 -9.69 7.82
CA MET A 13 -13.95 -11.05 8.22
C MET A 13 -14.97 -12.12 7.82
N GLY A 14 -16.16 -11.74 7.34
CA GLY A 14 -17.18 -12.67 6.88
C GLY A 14 -16.75 -13.46 5.65
N GLY A 15 -17.11 -14.74 5.57
CA GLY A 15 -16.67 -15.64 4.48
C GLY A 15 -17.05 -15.15 3.07
N THR A 16 -18.17 -14.45 2.93
CA THR A 16 -18.58 -13.80 1.67
C THR A 16 -17.60 -12.72 1.24
N MET A 17 -17.18 -11.85 2.18
CA MET A 17 -16.19 -10.81 1.90
C MET A 17 -14.83 -11.43 1.56
N GLN A 18 -14.36 -12.39 2.37
CA GLN A 18 -13.06 -13.03 2.11
C GLN A 18 -13.04 -13.71 0.73
N SER A 19 -14.15 -14.36 0.32
CA SER A 19 -14.29 -14.95 -1.01
C SER A 19 -14.27 -13.89 -2.11
N ALA A 20 -14.92 -12.75 -1.91
CA ALA A 20 -14.89 -11.64 -2.85
C ALA A 20 -13.50 -11.00 -2.99
N ILE A 21 -12.78 -10.82 -1.88
CA ILE A 21 -11.39 -10.33 -1.88
C ILE A 21 -10.50 -11.32 -2.63
N ALA A 22 -10.61 -12.62 -2.36
CA ALA A 22 -9.83 -13.66 -3.04
C ALA A 22 -10.12 -13.70 -4.56
N LEU A 23 -11.38 -13.56 -4.97
CA LEU A 23 -11.76 -13.46 -6.38
C LEU A 23 -11.18 -12.19 -7.02
N LEU A 24 -11.22 -11.05 -6.31
CA LEU A 24 -10.62 -9.81 -6.79
C LEU A 24 -9.11 -9.95 -6.94
N ASN A 25 -8.42 -10.58 -5.99
CA ASN A 25 -6.98 -10.86 -6.07
C ASN A 25 -6.65 -11.66 -7.33
N ASN A 26 -7.39 -12.75 -7.58
CA ASN A 26 -7.22 -13.56 -8.78
C ASN A 26 -7.45 -12.75 -10.07
N LEU A 27 -8.45 -11.86 -10.11
CA LEU A 27 -8.71 -11.00 -11.26
C LEU A 27 -7.56 -10.01 -11.47
N VAL A 28 -7.11 -9.32 -10.42
CA VAL A 28 -6.05 -8.31 -10.50
C VAL A 28 -4.70 -8.94 -10.87
N ALA A 29 -4.41 -10.15 -10.37
CA ALA A 29 -3.18 -10.89 -10.67
C ALA A 29 -3.16 -11.50 -12.09
N HIS A 30 -4.32 -11.65 -12.74
CA HIS A 30 -4.41 -12.25 -14.06
C HIS A 30 -3.89 -11.29 -15.15
N LYS A 31 -2.93 -11.76 -15.97
CA LYS A 31 -2.20 -10.92 -16.93
C LYS A 31 -3.07 -10.27 -18.00
N ASP A 32 -4.15 -10.95 -18.40
CA ASP A 32 -5.08 -10.45 -19.43
C ASP A 32 -6.19 -9.55 -18.86
N THR A 33 -6.21 -9.31 -17.55
CA THR A 33 -7.20 -8.44 -16.93
C THR A 33 -6.97 -7.00 -17.35
N ASN A 34 -8.02 -6.36 -17.85
CA ASN A 34 -8.00 -4.94 -18.10
C ASN A 34 -8.16 -4.17 -16.79
N LEU A 35 -7.03 -3.88 -16.12
CA LEU A 35 -7.00 -3.13 -14.87
C LEU A 35 -7.65 -1.73 -15.00
N GLN A 36 -7.63 -1.11 -16.18
CA GLN A 36 -8.30 0.18 -16.38
C GLN A 36 -9.81 0.10 -16.17
N LEU A 37 -10.46 -1.02 -16.52
CA LEU A 37 -11.88 -1.21 -16.24
C LEU A 37 -12.11 -1.33 -14.73
N LEU A 38 -11.26 -2.06 -14.01
CA LEU A 38 -11.38 -2.17 -12.56
C LEU A 38 -11.19 -0.81 -11.86
N TYR A 39 -10.24 0.01 -12.33
CA TYR A 39 -10.07 1.38 -11.85
C TYR A 39 -11.34 2.22 -12.03
N LYS A 40 -12.00 2.12 -13.19
CA LYS A 40 -13.27 2.84 -13.47
C LYS A 40 -14.42 2.41 -12.58
N GLU A 41 -14.44 1.14 -12.16
CA GLU A 41 -15.44 0.60 -11.24
C GLU A 41 -15.12 0.87 -9.76
N GLY A 42 -14.09 1.69 -9.47
CA GLY A 42 -13.77 2.13 -8.11
C GLY A 42 -12.80 1.20 -7.37
N LEU A 43 -11.94 0.45 -8.07
CA LEU A 43 -10.98 -0.48 -7.44
C LEU A 43 -10.19 0.17 -6.28
N VAL A 44 -9.68 1.39 -6.47
CA VAL A 44 -8.88 2.09 -5.46
C VAL A 44 -9.69 2.32 -4.20
N ASP A 45 -10.88 2.91 -4.33
CA ASP A 45 -11.71 3.27 -3.19
C ASP A 45 -12.12 2.04 -2.38
N HIS A 46 -12.55 0.97 -3.05
CA HIS A 46 -12.96 -0.26 -2.38
C HIS A 46 -11.78 -0.94 -1.68
N ILE A 47 -10.60 -1.01 -2.32
CA ILE A 47 -9.42 -1.64 -1.71
C ILE A 47 -8.91 -0.82 -0.53
N SER A 48 -8.83 0.50 -0.66
CA SER A 48 -8.45 1.37 0.46
C SER A 48 -9.38 1.18 1.64
N SER A 49 -10.70 1.21 1.40
CA SER A 49 -11.69 1.11 2.47
C SER A 49 -11.66 -0.25 3.17
N VAL A 50 -11.60 -1.36 2.41
CA VAL A 50 -11.53 -2.71 2.99
C VAL A 50 -10.19 -2.94 3.70
N PHE A 51 -9.09 -2.37 3.20
CA PHE A 51 -7.78 -2.44 3.86
C PHE A 51 -7.77 -1.71 5.20
N ILE A 52 -8.35 -0.50 5.25
CA ILE A 52 -8.47 0.29 6.49
C ILE A 52 -9.25 -0.50 7.54
N GLU A 53 -10.44 -1.00 7.18
CA GLU A 53 -11.29 -1.76 8.09
C GLU A 53 -10.62 -3.06 8.57
N THR A 54 -9.99 -3.80 7.64
CA THR A 54 -9.26 -5.03 7.98
C THR A 54 -8.10 -4.74 8.94
N THR A 55 -7.36 -3.65 8.73
CA THR A 55 -6.23 -3.28 9.58
C THR A 55 -6.68 -2.79 10.94
N ALA A 56 -7.76 -2.01 11.01
CA ALA A 56 -8.35 -1.55 12.27
C ALA A 56 -8.70 -2.74 13.17
N LEU A 57 -9.40 -3.74 12.63
CA LEU A 57 -9.75 -4.96 13.38
C LEU A 57 -8.54 -5.77 13.84
N LEU A 58 -7.45 -5.80 13.05
CA LEU A 58 -6.22 -6.50 13.43
C LEU A 58 -5.47 -5.79 14.56
N LEU A 59 -5.34 -4.46 14.47
CA LEU A 59 -4.63 -3.66 15.48
C LEU A 59 -5.42 -3.53 16.79
N GLU A 60 -6.75 -3.59 16.75
CA GLU A 60 -7.61 -3.58 17.94
C GLU A 60 -7.63 -4.93 18.69
N SER A 61 -7.22 -6.03 18.05
CA SER A 61 -7.21 -7.34 18.69
C SER A 61 -6.00 -7.49 19.64
N GLU A 62 -6.26 -7.44 20.96
CA GLU A 62 -5.21 -7.62 22.00
C GLU A 62 -4.56 -9.02 21.97
N ASP A 63 -5.22 -10.02 21.37
CA ASP A 63 -4.74 -11.39 21.24
C ASP A 63 -3.91 -11.58 19.96
N LYS A 64 -2.60 -11.29 20.06
CA LYS A 64 -1.56 -11.62 19.05
C LYS A 64 -1.52 -13.11 18.62
N CYS A 65 -2.35 -13.99 19.22
CA CYS A 65 -2.29 -15.45 19.09
C CYS A 65 -3.42 -16.08 18.24
N SER A 66 -4.40 -15.31 17.75
CA SER A 66 -5.50 -15.87 16.92
C SER A 66 -5.36 -15.65 15.41
N ILE A 67 -4.17 -15.25 14.93
CA ILE A 67 -3.80 -15.10 13.51
C ILE A 67 -3.63 -16.47 12.82
N THR A 68 -4.56 -17.39 13.01
CA THR A 68 -4.67 -18.58 12.16
C THR A 68 -5.71 -18.40 11.05
N ASN A 69 -6.66 -17.46 11.22
CA ASN A 69 -7.74 -17.22 10.25
C ASN A 69 -7.86 -15.76 9.76
N GLY A 70 -7.13 -14.80 10.34
CA GLY A 70 -7.16 -13.37 9.95
C GLY A 70 -6.11 -12.96 8.90
N GLY A 71 -5.09 -13.81 8.66
CA GLY A 71 -4.02 -13.52 7.69
C GLY A 71 -4.47 -13.63 6.23
N THR A 72 -5.49 -14.44 5.93
CA THR A 72 -5.95 -14.68 4.55
C THR A 72 -6.53 -13.45 3.83
N PRO A 73 -7.42 -12.63 4.43
CA PRO A 73 -7.89 -11.41 3.78
C PRO A 73 -6.78 -10.37 3.66
N LEU A 74 -5.95 -10.19 4.71
CA LEU A 74 -4.86 -9.21 4.68
C LEU A 74 -3.84 -9.54 3.58
N LEU A 75 -3.39 -10.79 3.49
CA LEU A 75 -2.47 -11.22 2.44
C LEU A 75 -3.06 -11.01 1.04
N SER A 76 -4.34 -11.35 0.84
CA SER A 76 -5.01 -11.11 -0.44
C SER A 76 -5.11 -9.62 -0.78
N LEU A 77 -5.33 -8.75 0.22
CA LEU A 77 -5.35 -7.31 0.03
C LEU A 77 -3.97 -6.74 -0.27
N LEU A 78 -2.91 -7.25 0.40
CA LEU A 78 -1.52 -6.90 0.12
C LEU A 78 -1.12 -7.31 -1.30
N ASP A 79 -1.53 -8.49 -1.77
CA ASP A 79 -1.30 -8.94 -3.15
C ASP A 79 -1.98 -8.04 -4.19
N ILE A 80 -3.24 -7.66 -3.94
CA ILE A 80 -3.99 -6.73 -4.80
C ILE A 80 -3.28 -5.38 -4.85
N LEU A 81 -2.97 -4.82 -3.68
CA LEU A 81 -2.28 -3.53 -3.55
C LEU A 81 -0.93 -3.57 -4.28
N GLN A 82 -0.15 -4.61 -4.07
CA GLN A 82 1.13 -4.78 -4.73
C GLN A 82 0.97 -4.86 -6.25
N SER A 83 -0.02 -5.59 -6.75
CA SER A 83 -0.29 -5.72 -8.19
C SER A 83 -0.65 -4.37 -8.82
N MET A 84 -1.51 -3.58 -8.16
CA MET A 84 -1.87 -2.22 -8.57
C MET A 84 -0.63 -1.29 -8.62
N LEU A 85 0.21 -1.36 -7.58
CA LEU A 85 1.44 -0.55 -7.48
C LEU A 85 2.50 -0.97 -8.50
N ARG A 86 2.67 -2.28 -8.74
CA ARG A 86 3.60 -2.79 -9.77
C ARG A 86 3.16 -2.41 -11.17
N HIS A 87 1.86 -2.45 -11.46
CA HIS A 87 1.30 -1.98 -12.71
C HIS A 87 1.64 -0.49 -12.92
N THR A 88 1.31 0.34 -11.94
CA THR A 88 1.59 1.79 -11.98
C THR A 88 3.08 2.08 -12.15
N SER A 89 3.94 1.42 -11.37
CA SER A 89 5.40 1.54 -11.47
C SER A 89 5.93 1.15 -12.84
N THR A 90 5.36 0.12 -13.46
CA THR A 90 5.74 -0.28 -14.81
C THR A 90 5.37 0.79 -15.83
N VAL A 91 4.14 1.31 -15.79
CA VAL A 91 3.68 2.36 -16.72
C VAL A 91 4.51 3.64 -16.56
N VAL A 92 4.72 4.11 -15.32
CA VAL A 92 5.54 5.29 -15.02
C VAL A 92 6.98 5.10 -15.52
N ARG A 93 7.59 3.93 -15.28
CA ARG A 93 8.94 3.66 -15.76
C ARG A 93 9.04 3.69 -17.29
N LEU A 94 8.05 3.11 -17.99
CA LEU A 94 8.01 3.14 -19.46
C LEU A 94 7.85 4.56 -20.00
N ALA A 95 6.97 5.36 -19.40
CA ALA A 95 6.78 6.76 -19.77
C ALA A 95 8.08 7.57 -19.57
N LEU A 96 8.74 7.41 -18.41
CA LEU A 96 10.02 8.08 -18.11
C LEU A 96 11.16 7.65 -19.04
N GLN A 97 11.18 6.38 -19.48
CA GLN A 97 12.17 5.90 -20.45
C GLN A 97 11.92 6.51 -21.84
N ALA A 98 10.67 6.56 -22.28
CA ALA A 98 10.29 7.11 -23.59
C ALA A 98 10.51 8.64 -23.67
N GLN A 99 10.33 9.36 -22.56
CA GLN A 99 10.70 10.78 -22.47
C GLN A 99 12.20 11.00 -22.67
N LYS A 100 13.06 10.14 -22.11
CA LYS A 100 14.52 10.25 -22.25
C LYS A 100 15.02 9.95 -23.66
N SER A 101 14.27 9.19 -24.45
CA SER A 101 14.65 8.79 -25.80
C SER A 101 13.99 9.64 -26.91
N ASP A 102 13.37 10.77 -26.57
CA ASP A 102 12.65 11.67 -27.49
C ASP A 102 11.57 10.95 -28.35
N ALA A 103 11.06 9.82 -27.84
CA ALA A 103 10.21 8.90 -28.59
C ALA A 103 8.72 9.21 -28.46
N GLY A 104 8.36 10.37 -27.89
CA GLY A 104 6.96 10.78 -27.70
C GLY A 104 6.15 9.80 -26.84
N GLY A 105 6.69 9.44 -25.67
CA GLY A 105 6.05 8.49 -24.75
C GLY A 105 4.68 8.95 -24.24
N ASP A 106 3.83 7.98 -23.87
CA ASP A 106 2.52 8.22 -23.27
C ASP A 106 2.67 8.64 -21.79
N THR A 107 3.02 9.90 -21.57
CA THR A 107 3.15 10.50 -20.23
C THR A 107 1.79 10.68 -19.57
N GLN A 108 0.74 10.91 -20.35
CA GLN A 108 -0.61 11.15 -19.85
C GLN A 108 -1.15 9.92 -19.11
N THR A 109 -1.04 8.72 -19.70
CA THR A 109 -1.51 7.50 -19.03
C THR A 109 -0.79 7.26 -17.70
N ALA A 110 0.49 7.60 -17.61
CA ALA A 110 1.25 7.49 -16.36
C ALA A 110 0.76 8.49 -15.30
N GLU A 111 0.53 9.75 -15.69
CA GLU A 111 0.00 10.79 -14.81
C GLU A 111 -1.41 10.47 -14.32
N ASP A 112 -2.30 10.01 -15.20
CA ASP A 112 -3.66 9.61 -14.87
C ASP A 112 -3.66 8.44 -13.86
N LEU A 113 -2.81 7.43 -14.07
CA LEU A 113 -2.69 6.32 -13.14
C LEU A 113 -2.13 6.74 -11.77
N LEU A 114 -1.16 7.65 -11.73
CA LEU A 114 -0.67 8.21 -10.47
C LEU A 114 -1.77 9.00 -9.75
N LEU A 115 -2.59 9.75 -10.48
CA LEU A 115 -3.69 10.50 -9.88
C LEU A 115 -4.78 9.57 -9.32
N ILE A 116 -5.18 8.56 -10.09
CA ILE A 116 -6.18 7.56 -9.69
C ILE A 116 -5.73 6.80 -8.43
N ASN A 117 -4.44 6.44 -8.35
CA ASN A 117 -3.89 5.68 -7.23
C ASN A 117 -3.41 6.56 -6.07
N LYS A 118 -3.55 7.88 -6.16
CA LYS A 118 -3.16 8.81 -5.08
C LYS A 118 -3.77 8.46 -3.72
N PRO A 119 -5.06 8.07 -3.59
CA PRO A 119 -5.64 7.69 -2.30
C PRO A 119 -4.93 6.53 -1.59
N LEU A 120 -4.16 5.70 -2.30
CA LEU A 120 -3.38 4.63 -1.67
C LEU A 120 -2.27 5.17 -0.74
N THR A 121 -1.90 6.45 -0.84
CA THR A 121 -0.94 7.07 0.08
C THR A 121 -1.47 7.19 1.50
N ASP A 122 -2.79 7.15 1.69
CA ASP A 122 -3.41 7.21 3.00
C ASP A 122 -3.17 5.89 3.78
N LEU A 123 -2.85 4.82 3.06
CA LEU A 123 -2.52 3.51 3.64
C LEU A 123 -1.08 3.44 4.19
N ILE A 124 -0.23 4.44 3.94
CA ILE A 124 1.18 4.42 4.36
C ILE A 124 1.30 4.25 5.88
N SER A 125 0.53 5.01 6.65
CA SER A 125 0.55 4.94 8.12
C SER A 125 0.17 3.54 8.62
N LEU A 126 -0.89 2.96 8.05
CA LEU A 126 -1.35 1.60 8.36
C LEU A 126 -0.32 0.53 8.00
N LEU A 127 0.30 0.64 6.83
CA LEU A 127 1.38 -0.27 6.42
C LEU A 127 2.58 -0.19 7.37
N ILE A 128 2.94 1.01 7.84
CA ILE A 128 4.02 1.15 8.83
C ILE A 128 3.66 0.42 10.13
N GLN A 129 2.43 0.57 10.60
CA GLN A 129 1.95 -0.11 11.82
C GLN A 129 1.89 -1.63 11.69
N LEU A 130 1.75 -2.15 10.48
CA LEU A 130 1.78 -3.59 10.18
C LEU A 130 3.21 -4.16 10.03
N LEU A 131 4.26 -3.33 9.99
CA LEU A 131 5.65 -3.82 9.86
C LEU A 131 6.12 -4.73 11.00
N PRO A 132 5.74 -4.54 12.29
CA PRO A 132 6.16 -5.43 13.37
C PRO A 132 5.41 -6.78 13.42
N ASN A 133 4.76 -7.20 12.33
CA ASN A 133 4.02 -8.45 12.31
C ASN A 133 4.97 -9.67 12.33
N ASP A 134 4.64 -10.66 13.17
CA ASP A 134 5.43 -11.90 13.31
C ASP A 134 5.30 -12.83 12.08
N ASP A 135 4.23 -12.68 11.29
CA ASP A 135 4.03 -13.44 10.06
C ASP A 135 4.95 -12.90 8.94
N PRO A 136 5.91 -13.70 8.45
CA PRO A 136 6.87 -13.28 7.44
C PRO A 136 6.22 -12.97 6.08
N GLU A 137 5.09 -13.60 5.74
CA GLU A 137 4.36 -13.31 4.49
C GLU A 137 3.70 -11.94 4.56
N VAL A 138 3.10 -11.61 5.71
CA VAL A 138 2.53 -10.29 5.96
C VAL A 138 3.62 -9.23 5.94
N TYR A 139 4.73 -9.44 6.66
CA TYR A 139 5.85 -8.52 6.66
C TYR A 139 6.39 -8.24 5.25
N GLU A 140 6.62 -9.29 4.45
CA GLU A 140 7.15 -9.14 3.09
C GLU A 140 6.15 -8.40 2.19
N GLY A 141 4.85 -8.71 2.27
CA GLY A 141 3.81 -7.99 1.53
C GLY A 141 3.77 -6.50 1.90
N VAL A 142 3.83 -6.19 3.20
CA VAL A 142 3.81 -4.82 3.73
C VAL A 142 5.02 -4.03 3.27
N ILE A 143 6.24 -4.55 3.47
CA ILE A 143 7.47 -3.81 3.11
C ILE A 143 7.58 -3.58 1.60
N GLN A 144 7.09 -4.52 0.79
CA GLN A 144 7.07 -4.37 -0.66
C GLN A 144 6.06 -3.31 -1.11
N CYS A 145 4.85 -3.29 -0.55
CA CYS A 145 3.85 -2.25 -0.84
C CYS A 145 4.35 -0.87 -0.43
N LEU A 146 4.88 -0.74 0.78
CA LEU A 146 5.43 0.52 1.30
C LEU A 146 6.59 1.03 0.45
N SER A 147 7.49 0.15 0.04
CA SER A 147 8.60 0.48 -0.87
C SER A 147 8.11 1.05 -2.20
N LEU A 148 7.07 0.46 -2.80
CA LEU A 148 6.50 0.94 -4.07
C LEU A 148 5.76 2.26 -3.91
N LEU A 149 4.93 2.42 -2.87
CA LEU A 149 4.24 3.67 -2.57
C LEU A 149 5.24 4.83 -2.43
N VAL A 150 6.28 4.63 -1.62
CA VAL A 150 7.31 5.65 -1.39
C VAL A 150 8.21 5.89 -2.60
N GLN A 151 8.25 4.95 -3.56
CA GLN A 151 8.91 5.16 -4.86
C GLN A 151 8.07 5.97 -5.84
N LEU A 152 6.76 5.76 -5.84
CA LEU A 152 5.83 6.41 -6.78
C LEU A 152 5.44 7.82 -6.33
N TYR A 153 5.16 7.98 -5.04
CA TYR A 153 4.60 9.20 -4.47
C TYR A 153 5.55 9.91 -3.50
N GLY A 154 6.69 9.31 -3.18
CA GLY A 154 7.50 9.75 -2.04
C GLY A 154 6.78 9.50 -0.72
N GLY A 155 7.09 10.28 0.32
CA GLY A 155 6.34 10.25 1.57
C GLY A 155 4.98 10.95 1.51
N GLY A 156 4.59 11.46 0.34
CA GLY A 156 3.40 12.29 0.15
C GLY A 156 3.39 13.54 1.04
N ASP A 157 2.27 14.26 1.00
CA ASP A 157 1.93 15.30 1.97
C ASP A 157 1.37 14.67 3.27
N ASN A 158 1.67 13.41 3.57
CA ASN A 158 1.08 12.70 4.69
C ASN A 158 1.90 12.96 5.98
N PRO A 159 1.46 13.87 6.87
CA PRO A 159 2.22 14.24 8.06
C PRO A 159 2.31 13.09 9.06
N GLU A 160 1.45 12.08 8.95
CA GLU A 160 1.36 10.99 9.91
C GLU A 160 2.48 9.94 9.75
N CYS A 161 3.23 9.94 8.64
CA CYS A 161 4.29 8.96 8.38
C CYS A 161 5.39 8.91 9.47
N MET A 162 5.55 9.98 10.25
CA MET A 162 6.50 10.11 11.36
C MET A 162 5.80 10.37 12.69
N SER A 163 4.54 9.92 12.83
CA SER A 163 3.84 9.94 14.12
C SER A 163 4.58 9.08 15.15
N PRO A 164 4.36 9.30 16.46
CA PRO A 164 4.96 8.49 17.51
C PRO A 164 4.71 6.97 17.34
N GLU A 165 3.51 6.61 16.90
CA GLU A 165 3.09 5.23 16.64
C GLU A 165 3.92 4.62 15.51
N ASN A 166 4.06 5.34 14.39
CA ASN A 166 4.84 4.88 13.24
C ASN A 166 6.34 4.78 13.54
N ILE A 167 6.89 5.72 14.31
CA ILE A 167 8.28 5.66 14.78
C ILE A 167 8.48 4.44 15.68
N HIS A 168 7.52 4.13 16.55
CA HIS A 168 7.57 2.95 17.40
C HIS A 168 7.60 1.66 16.56
N SER A 169 6.70 1.54 15.57
CA SER A 169 6.69 0.39 14.66
C SER A 169 8.01 0.24 13.90
N PHE A 170 8.59 1.32 13.38
CA PHE A 170 9.92 1.25 12.75
C PHE A 170 11.01 0.76 13.71
N ALA A 171 11.02 1.25 14.95
CA ALA A 171 12.01 0.87 15.95
C ALA A 171 11.86 -0.61 16.34
N GLU A 172 10.63 -1.09 16.52
CA GLU A 172 10.32 -2.49 16.78
C GLU A 172 10.81 -3.38 15.63
N THR A 173 10.42 -3.08 14.39
CA THR A 173 10.82 -3.83 13.19
C THR A 173 12.34 -3.85 12.97
N LEU A 174 13.03 -2.73 13.19
CA LEU A 174 14.50 -2.66 13.09
C LEU A 174 15.20 -3.53 14.14
N THR A 175 14.55 -3.74 15.30
CA THR A 175 15.09 -4.54 16.40
C THR A 175 14.79 -6.03 16.21
N SER A 176 13.61 -6.37 15.68
CA SER A 176 13.14 -7.75 15.52
C SER A 176 13.67 -8.43 14.24
N HIS A 177 13.76 -7.73 13.12
CA HIS A 177 14.19 -8.31 11.83
C HIS A 177 15.68 -8.09 11.58
N GLN A 178 16.44 -9.18 11.46
CA GLN A 178 17.91 -9.16 11.32
C GLN A 178 18.43 -9.41 9.90
N ASP A 179 17.57 -9.58 8.89
CA ASP A 179 18.03 -9.73 7.50
C ASP A 179 18.64 -8.40 7.02
N PRO A 180 19.94 -8.35 6.66
CA PRO A 180 20.60 -7.12 6.23
C PRO A 180 19.99 -6.46 4.99
N LYS A 181 19.42 -7.25 4.07
CA LYS A 181 18.76 -6.73 2.86
C LYS A 181 17.44 -6.04 3.21
N GLN A 182 16.64 -6.66 4.06
CA GLN A 182 15.36 -6.10 4.50
C GLN A 182 15.58 -4.88 5.39
N GLN A 183 16.56 -4.91 6.31
CA GLN A 183 16.96 -3.73 7.09
C GLN A 183 17.41 -2.58 6.19
N LYS A 184 18.25 -2.85 5.17
CA LYS A 184 18.67 -1.84 4.21
C LYS A 184 17.48 -1.23 3.46
N LEU A 185 16.52 -2.06 3.05
CA LEU A 185 15.30 -1.59 2.39
C LEU A 185 14.48 -0.71 3.34
N LEU A 186 14.27 -1.15 4.57
CA LEU A 186 13.54 -0.39 5.59
C LEU A 186 14.19 0.98 5.86
N LEU A 187 15.52 1.02 6.00
CA LEU A 187 16.27 2.27 6.15
C LEU A 187 16.14 3.19 4.92
N GLN A 188 16.07 2.63 3.71
CA GLN A 188 15.82 3.41 2.49
C GLN A 188 14.42 4.01 2.47
N ILE A 189 13.41 3.26 2.92
CA ILE A 189 12.03 3.73 3.07
C ILE A 189 12.00 4.88 4.09
N ILE A 190 12.49 4.66 5.31
CA ILE A 190 12.53 5.67 6.39
C ILE A 190 13.22 6.95 5.90
N LYS A 191 14.40 6.81 5.26
CA LYS A 191 15.14 7.97 4.72
C LYS A 191 14.29 8.79 3.75
N ARG A 192 13.56 8.13 2.84
CA ARG A 192 12.71 8.82 1.86
C ARG A 192 11.53 9.50 2.53
N LEU A 193 10.87 8.85 3.48
CA LEU A 193 9.78 9.45 4.26
C LEU A 193 10.26 10.71 4.98
N VAL A 194 11.36 10.63 5.74
CA VAL A 194 11.93 11.78 6.48
C VAL A 194 12.33 12.93 5.56
N SER A 195 12.92 12.61 4.39
CA SER A 195 13.35 13.65 3.44
C SER A 195 12.18 14.47 2.90
N ASN A 196 11.00 13.85 2.75
CA ASN A 196 9.80 14.53 2.28
C ASN A 196 9.10 15.29 3.42
N CYS A 197 9.04 14.74 4.64
CA CYS A 197 8.49 15.48 5.79
C CYS A 197 9.22 16.81 6.04
N ARG A 198 10.56 16.83 5.91
CA ARG A 198 11.36 18.06 6.10
C ARG A 198 11.15 19.14 5.03
N GLN A 199 10.61 18.78 3.86
CA GLN A 199 10.28 19.79 2.84
C GLN A 199 9.05 20.62 3.23
N MET A 200 8.16 20.10 4.09
CA MET A 200 7.00 20.86 4.60
C MET A 200 7.39 21.94 5.62
N ASP A 201 8.39 21.70 6.48
CA ASP A 201 8.81 22.68 7.50
C ASP A 201 9.35 23.98 6.89
N HIS A 202 9.90 23.91 5.67
CA HIS A 202 10.43 25.07 4.94
C HIS A 202 9.36 25.90 4.21
N LEU A 203 8.10 25.47 4.20
CA LEU A 203 6.98 26.17 3.55
C LEU A 203 6.02 26.85 4.53
N SER A 204 6.31 26.86 5.83
CA SER A 204 5.61 27.71 6.80
C SER A 204 6.10 29.16 6.63
N PRO A 205 5.30 30.11 6.08
CA PRO A 205 5.63 31.50 6.24
C PRO A 205 5.39 31.86 7.71
N VAL A 206 6.42 32.40 8.33
CA VAL A 206 6.32 33.18 9.56
C VAL A 206 5.13 34.15 9.42
N LEU A 207 4.10 33.94 10.22
CA LEU A 207 3.08 34.94 10.56
C LEU A 207 3.27 35.32 12.02
#